data_AF-A0A6J6FS61-F1
#
_entry.id   AF-A0A6J6FS61-F1
#
_cell.length_a   1.000
_cell.length_b   1.000
_cell.length_c   1.000
_cell.angle_alpha   90.00
_cell.angle_beta   90.00
_cell.angle_gamma   90.00
#
_symmetry.space_group_name_H-M   'P 1'
#
loop_
_entity.id
_entity.type
_entity.pdbx_description
1 polymer ?
#
loop_
_entity_poly.entity_id
_entity_poly.type
_entity_poly.pdbx_seq_one_letter_code
_entity_poly.pdbx_strand_id
1 'polypeptide(L)'
;MIGLAVVVASTMTACSDTDRSGARFCGELSESVTGLSGPLSTSNDIGDLVDRYEKLDGITPLAIREDWHVITELLRAAEDVDFEDPRSRQDLADAAYKAERSAREVARWVESTCGVTMPDVIGVEGPDTTVATTVPIIATTVPALVTTVAPSTTP
;
A
#
# COMPACT_ATOMS: atom_id res chain seq x y z
N MET A 1 61.14 -21.15 -2.38
CA MET A 1 60.33 -20.21 -3.18
C MET A 1 58.98 -20.09 -2.50
N ILE A 2 58.81 -19.07 -1.64
CA ILE A 2 57.57 -18.83 -0.90
C ILE A 2 56.71 -17.90 -1.77
N GLY A 3 55.68 -18.46 -2.39
CA GLY A 3 54.73 -17.71 -3.22
C GLY A 3 53.76 -16.95 -2.35
N LEU A 4 53.93 -15.63 -2.26
CA LEU A 4 53.00 -14.71 -1.61
C LEU A 4 51.77 -14.55 -2.53
N ALA A 5 50.70 -15.27 -2.23
CA ALA A 5 49.42 -15.08 -2.89
C ALA A 5 48.84 -13.72 -2.47
N VAL A 6 48.93 -12.73 -3.37
CA VAL A 6 48.27 -11.44 -3.24
C VAL A 6 46.76 -11.67 -3.34
N VAL A 7 46.09 -11.70 -2.19
CA VAL A 7 44.63 -11.64 -2.11
C VAL A 7 44.25 -10.22 -2.52
N VAL A 8 43.83 -10.06 -3.78
CA VAL A 8 43.25 -8.82 -4.29
C VAL A 8 41.91 -8.64 -3.57
N ALA A 9 41.92 -7.86 -2.49
CA ALA A 9 40.71 -7.37 -1.86
C ALA A 9 40.01 -6.43 -2.85
N SER A 10 38.96 -6.93 -3.50
CA SER A 10 38.06 -6.13 -4.33
C SER A 10 37.37 -5.10 -3.43
N THR A 11 37.96 -3.92 -3.32
CA THR A 11 37.29 -2.75 -2.75
C THR A 11 36.10 -2.46 -3.65
N MET A 12 34.90 -2.81 -3.20
CA MET A 12 33.68 -2.31 -3.80
C MET A 12 33.71 -0.80 -3.67
N THR A 13 34.11 -0.12 -4.73
CA THR A 13 33.91 1.32 -4.90
C THR A 13 32.41 1.55 -4.85
N ALA A 14 31.93 2.08 -3.72
CA ALA A 14 30.63 2.70 -3.61
C ALA A 14 30.60 3.88 -4.59
N CYS A 15 30.00 3.65 -5.75
CA CYS A 15 29.64 4.71 -6.67
C CYS A 15 28.68 5.64 -5.93
N SER A 16 29.09 6.89 -5.74
CA SER A 16 28.28 7.96 -5.16
C SER A 16 27.19 8.43 -6.13
N ASP A 17 26.36 7.50 -6.60
CA ASP A 17 24.98 7.84 -6.91
C ASP A 17 24.29 8.04 -5.56
N THR A 18 23.28 8.88 -5.49
CA THR A 18 22.49 9.04 -4.26
C THR A 18 22.02 7.63 -3.86
N ASP A 19 22.62 7.02 -2.81
CA ASP A 19 22.56 5.57 -2.59
C ASP A 19 21.11 5.09 -2.37
N ARG A 20 20.38 4.83 -3.47
CA ARG A 20 19.03 4.25 -3.50
C ARG A 20 19.11 2.74 -3.29
N SER A 21 19.84 2.36 -2.25
CA SER A 21 20.04 0.97 -1.86
C SER A 21 18.92 0.54 -0.91
N GLY A 22 18.56 -0.74 -0.97
CA GLY A 22 17.60 -1.31 -0.01
C GLY A 22 18.07 -1.11 1.44
N ALA A 23 19.37 -1.22 1.71
CA ALA A 23 19.92 -1.03 3.06
C ALA A 23 19.69 0.38 3.62
N ARG A 24 19.90 1.43 2.80
CA ARG A 24 19.64 2.81 3.21
C ARG A 24 18.15 3.03 3.45
N PHE A 25 17.32 2.60 2.50
CA PHE A 25 15.87 2.71 2.62
C PHE A 25 15.32 1.98 3.84
N CYS A 26 15.72 0.72 4.07
CA CYS A 26 15.29 -0.05 5.24
C CYS A 26 15.74 0.59 6.56
N GLY A 27 16.95 1.18 6.61
CA GLY A 27 17.44 1.93 7.76
C GLY A 27 16.53 3.12 8.09
N GLU A 28 16.31 4.00 7.12
CA GLU A 28 15.45 5.19 7.28
C GLU A 28 13.99 4.81 7.58
N LEU A 29 13.49 3.76 6.93
CA LEU A 29 12.13 3.25 7.16
C LEU A 29 11.95 2.75 8.59
N SER A 30 12.93 2.02 9.14
CA SER A 30 12.84 1.49 10.50
C SER A 30 12.72 2.58 11.58
N GLU A 31 13.32 3.74 11.34
CA GLU A 31 13.24 4.90 12.24
C GLU A 31 11.91 5.65 12.10
N SER A 32 11.27 5.57 10.92
CA SER A 32 10.09 6.36 10.57
C SER A 32 8.78 5.58 10.57
N VAL A 33 8.81 4.24 10.62
CA VAL A 33 7.63 3.37 10.43
C VAL A 33 6.46 3.71 11.36
N THR A 34 6.74 4.12 12.60
CA THR A 34 5.69 4.52 13.58
C THR A 34 4.99 5.82 13.21
N GLY A 35 5.63 6.67 12.40
CA GLY A 35 5.09 7.92 11.88
C GLY A 35 4.53 7.82 10.46
N LEU A 36 4.54 6.63 9.84
CA LEU A 36 3.92 6.39 8.52
C LEU A 36 2.43 6.05 8.61
N SER A 37 1.88 6.05 9.84
CA SER A 37 0.47 5.85 10.14
C SER A 37 0.13 6.57 11.45
N GLY A 38 -1.14 6.84 11.70
CA GLY A 38 -1.58 7.45 12.94
C GLY A 38 -2.91 8.20 12.80
N PRO A 39 -3.44 8.75 13.91
CA PRO A 39 -4.60 9.61 13.84
C PRO A 39 -4.24 10.90 13.10
N LEU A 40 -4.66 11.00 11.84
CA LEU A 40 -4.60 12.23 11.06
C LEU A 40 -5.78 13.10 11.49
N SER A 41 -5.58 13.82 12.58
CA SER A 41 -6.64 14.58 13.25
C SER A 41 -6.74 16.02 12.77
N THR A 42 -5.66 16.52 12.17
CA THR A 42 -5.54 17.87 11.63
C THR A 42 -4.88 17.84 10.25
N SER A 43 -5.08 18.89 9.45
CA SER A 43 -4.42 19.02 8.14
C SER A 43 -2.89 19.04 8.24
N ASN A 44 -2.34 19.55 9.35
CA ASN A 44 -0.89 19.54 9.58
C ASN A 44 -0.35 18.10 9.72
N ASP A 45 -1.13 17.19 10.29
CA ASP A 45 -0.75 15.79 10.43
C ASP A 45 -0.62 15.09 9.06
N ILE A 46 -1.39 15.54 8.06
CA ILE A 46 -1.36 15.01 6.69
C ILE A 46 -0.11 15.51 5.95
N GLY A 47 0.20 16.80 6.04
CA GLY A 47 1.43 17.35 5.43
C GLY A 47 2.70 16.71 6.02
N ASP A 48 2.77 16.56 7.35
CA ASP A 48 3.89 15.87 8.03
C ASP A 48 4.02 14.39 7.59
N LEU A 49 2.91 13.75 7.22
CA LEU A 49 2.90 12.39 6.67
C LEU A 49 3.42 12.36 5.23
N VAL A 50 2.95 13.28 4.38
CA VAL A 50 3.41 13.43 2.99
C VAL A 50 4.92 13.64 2.96
N ASP A 51 5.44 14.57 3.76
CA ASP A 51 6.88 14.88 3.85
C ASP A 51 7.73 13.63 4.16
N ARG A 52 7.23 12.73 5.02
CA ARG A 52 7.95 11.48 5.36
C ARG A 52 7.99 10.52 4.19
N TYR A 53 6.88 10.36 3.47
CA TYR A 53 6.82 9.50 2.29
C TYR A 53 7.67 10.04 1.13
N GLU A 54 7.68 11.36 0.92
CA GLU A 54 8.54 12.02 -0.07
C GLU A 54 10.03 11.90 0.25
N LYS A 55 10.40 12.07 1.52
CA LYS A 55 11.78 11.88 1.96
C LYS A 55 12.27 10.45 1.66
N LEU A 56 11.42 9.46 1.88
CA LEU A 56 11.69 8.06 1.55
C LEU A 56 11.76 7.84 0.03
N ASP A 57 10.87 8.46 -0.76
CA ASP A 57 10.84 8.37 -2.24
C ASP A 57 12.21 8.70 -2.87
N GLY A 58 12.89 9.72 -2.34
CA GLY A 58 14.22 10.11 -2.80
C GLY A 58 15.28 9.02 -2.70
N ILE A 59 15.14 8.09 -1.75
CA ILE A 59 16.07 6.99 -1.46
C ILE A 59 15.49 5.61 -1.82
N THR A 60 14.25 5.55 -2.30
CA THR A 60 13.57 4.29 -2.62
C THR A 60 14.32 3.49 -3.69
N PRO A 61 14.60 2.19 -3.43
CA PRO A 61 15.30 1.34 -4.37
C PRO A 61 14.47 1.08 -5.62
N LEU A 62 15.16 0.85 -6.74
CA LEU A 62 14.55 0.62 -8.06
C LEU A 62 13.44 -0.46 -8.05
N ALA A 63 13.58 -1.48 -7.20
CA ALA A 63 12.64 -2.60 -7.13
C ALA A 63 11.21 -2.22 -6.75
N ILE A 64 11.02 -1.13 -5.98
CA ILE A 64 9.71 -0.69 -5.49
C ILE A 64 9.43 0.79 -5.77
N ARG A 65 10.28 1.46 -6.55
CA ARG A 65 10.18 2.91 -6.76
C ARG A 65 8.85 3.32 -7.36
N GLU A 66 8.42 2.62 -8.40
CA GLU A 66 7.16 2.94 -9.08
C GLU A 66 5.97 2.78 -8.14
N ASP A 67 5.95 1.70 -7.35
CA ASP A 67 4.89 1.45 -6.37
C ASP A 67 4.91 2.46 -5.22
N TRP A 68 6.09 2.81 -4.70
CA TRP A 68 6.24 3.83 -3.66
C TRP A 68 5.78 5.20 -4.15
N HIS A 69 6.09 5.55 -5.40
CA HIS A 69 5.66 6.80 -5.99
C HIS A 69 4.12 6.88 -6.09
N VAL A 70 3.44 5.79 -6.47
CA VAL A 70 1.97 5.74 -6.50
C VAL A 70 1.37 6.00 -5.12
N ILE A 71 1.95 5.44 -4.06
CA ILE A 71 1.51 5.69 -2.67
C ILE A 71 1.73 7.15 -2.30
N THR A 72 2.87 7.72 -2.66
CA THR A 72 3.21 9.13 -2.37
C THR A 72 2.24 10.09 -3.07
N GLU A 73 1.87 9.81 -4.32
CA GLU A 73 0.87 10.59 -5.06
C GLU A 73 -0.53 10.52 -4.43
N LEU A 74 -0.93 9.35 -3.88
CA LEU A 74 -2.17 9.25 -3.11
C LEU A 74 -2.14 10.17 -1.87
N LEU A 75 -1.03 10.18 -1.14
CA LEU A 75 -0.91 11.00 0.06
C LEU A 75 -0.98 12.49 -0.26
N ARG A 76 -0.34 12.93 -1.37
CA ARG A 76 -0.51 14.29 -1.90
C ARG A 76 -1.97 14.60 -2.25
N ALA A 77 -2.65 13.68 -2.94
CA ALA A 77 -4.06 13.84 -3.25
C ALA A 77 -4.94 13.94 -1.98
N ALA A 78 -4.57 13.24 -0.91
CA ALA A 78 -5.25 13.32 0.38
C ALA A 78 -4.99 14.64 1.13
N GLU A 79 -3.82 15.26 0.94
CA GLU A 79 -3.50 16.59 1.46
C GLU A 79 -4.30 17.69 0.75
N ASP A 80 -4.44 17.57 -0.57
CA ASP A 80 -5.08 18.57 -1.44
C ASP A 80 -6.61 18.42 -1.56
N VAL A 81 -7.22 17.42 -0.92
CA VAL A 81 -8.63 17.11 -1.09
C VAL A 81 -9.55 18.21 -0.54
N ASP A 82 -10.57 18.57 -1.32
CA ASP A 82 -11.68 19.39 -0.85
C ASP A 82 -12.82 18.48 -0.37
N PHE A 83 -13.02 18.43 0.94
CA PHE A 83 -14.06 17.60 1.53
C PHE A 83 -15.48 18.11 1.29
N GLU A 84 -15.68 19.37 0.88
CA GLU A 84 -17.00 19.90 0.54
C GLU A 84 -17.42 19.53 -0.89
N ASP A 85 -16.45 19.34 -1.79
CA ASP A 85 -16.70 18.94 -3.19
C ASP A 85 -16.86 17.41 -3.37
N PRO A 86 -18.06 16.94 -3.81
CA PRO A 86 -18.25 15.52 -4.11
C PRO A 86 -17.33 14.96 -5.19
N ARG A 87 -16.87 15.78 -6.15
CA ARG A 87 -15.97 15.32 -7.19
C ARG A 87 -14.57 15.08 -6.62
N SER A 88 -14.02 16.05 -5.89
CA SER A 88 -12.73 15.92 -5.21
C SER A 88 -12.66 14.68 -4.31
N ARG A 89 -13.72 14.40 -3.52
CA ARG A 89 -13.78 13.17 -2.70
C ARG A 89 -13.75 11.87 -3.53
N GLN A 90 -14.41 11.86 -4.69
CA GLN A 90 -14.39 10.68 -5.57
C GLN A 90 -13.05 10.50 -6.26
N ASP A 91 -12.40 11.60 -6.66
CA ASP A 91 -11.05 11.55 -7.25
C ASP A 91 -10.03 11.01 -6.21
N LEU A 92 -10.15 11.39 -4.93
CA LEU A 92 -9.36 10.79 -3.84
C LEU A 92 -9.65 9.29 -3.65
N ALA A 93 -10.92 8.88 -3.69
CA ALA A 93 -11.30 7.48 -3.58
C ALA A 93 -10.71 6.65 -4.75
N ASP A 94 -10.80 7.15 -5.98
CA ASP A 94 -10.22 6.50 -7.16
C ASP A 94 -8.69 6.40 -7.06
N ALA A 95 -8.03 7.43 -6.52
CA ALA A 95 -6.60 7.39 -6.24
C ALA A 95 -6.25 6.31 -5.19
N ALA A 96 -7.06 6.16 -4.16
CA ALA A 96 -6.86 5.13 -3.13
C ALA A 96 -6.97 3.73 -3.72
N TYR A 97 -8.01 3.45 -4.53
CA TYR A 97 -8.15 2.18 -5.25
C TYR A 97 -6.96 1.89 -6.18
N LYS A 98 -6.48 2.91 -6.90
CA LYS A 98 -5.31 2.76 -7.78
C LYS A 98 -4.04 2.38 -7.00
N ALA A 99 -3.90 2.86 -5.77
CA ALA A 99 -2.70 2.64 -4.96
C ALA A 99 -2.68 1.29 -4.22
N GLU A 100 -3.81 0.61 -4.07
CA GLU A 100 -3.90 -0.62 -3.25
C GLU A 100 -2.87 -1.68 -3.64
N ARG A 101 -2.77 -1.98 -4.94
CA ARG A 101 -1.80 -2.98 -5.41
C ARG A 101 -0.37 -2.58 -5.06
N SER A 102 -0.02 -1.33 -5.33
CA SER A 102 1.32 -0.80 -5.06
C SER A 102 1.64 -0.82 -3.56
N ALA A 103 0.67 -0.47 -2.70
CA ALA A 103 0.82 -0.58 -1.25
C ALA A 103 1.11 -2.03 -0.81
N ARG A 104 0.40 -3.02 -1.37
CA ARG A 104 0.63 -4.45 -1.08
C ARG A 104 1.99 -4.95 -1.58
N GLU A 105 2.43 -4.53 -2.77
CA GLU A 105 3.74 -4.88 -3.31
C GLU A 105 4.87 -4.30 -2.45
N VAL A 106 4.76 -3.03 -2.07
CA VAL A 106 5.70 -2.36 -1.16
C VAL A 106 5.73 -3.06 0.19
N ALA A 107 4.58 -3.34 0.80
CA ALA A 107 4.51 -4.03 2.09
C ALA A 107 5.20 -5.40 2.04
N ARG A 108 4.93 -6.20 1.01
CA ARG A 108 5.58 -7.50 0.82
C ARG A 108 7.10 -7.39 0.65
N TRP A 109 7.56 -6.42 -0.15
CA TRP A 109 8.98 -6.20 -0.36
C TRP A 109 9.69 -5.73 0.92
N VAL A 110 9.05 -4.81 1.67
CA VAL A 110 9.57 -4.30 2.94
C VAL A 110 9.65 -5.43 3.97
N GLU A 111 8.63 -6.28 4.06
CA GLU A 111 8.64 -7.42 4.97
C GLU A 111 9.74 -8.42 4.58
N SER A 112 9.86 -8.77 3.31
CA SER A 112 10.88 -9.75 2.85
C SER A 112 12.31 -9.22 2.91
N THR A 113 12.50 -7.90 2.76
CA THR A 113 13.83 -7.29 2.58
C THR A 113 14.32 -6.57 3.82
N CYS A 114 13.44 -5.81 4.48
CA CYS A 114 13.76 -5.03 5.66
C CYS A 114 13.40 -5.76 6.96
N GLY A 115 12.53 -6.78 6.92
CA GLY A 115 12.05 -7.47 8.12
C GLY A 115 11.13 -6.60 9.00
N VAL A 116 10.53 -5.56 8.41
CA VAL A 116 9.61 -4.62 9.07
C VAL A 116 8.21 -4.83 8.49
N THR A 117 7.19 -4.82 9.33
CA THR A 117 5.80 -4.83 8.88
C THR A 117 5.34 -3.40 8.60
N MET A 118 4.88 -3.13 7.38
CA MET A 118 4.26 -1.85 7.04
C MET A 118 2.90 -1.72 7.75
N PRO A 119 2.51 -0.52 8.19
CA PRO A 119 1.18 -0.29 8.74
C PRO A 119 0.10 -0.53 7.66
N ASP A 120 -1.06 -1.03 8.08
CA ASP A 120 -2.21 -1.23 7.20
C ASP A 120 -2.89 0.13 6.94
N VAL A 121 -2.62 0.75 5.78
CA VAL A 121 -2.97 2.16 5.54
C VAL A 121 -3.80 2.40 4.28
N ILE A 122 -3.83 1.48 3.32
CA ILE A 122 -4.56 1.64 2.05
C ILE A 122 -5.28 0.32 1.75
N GLY A 123 -6.31 0.04 2.55
CA GLY A 123 -7.14 -1.15 2.41
C GLY A 123 -8.59 -0.77 2.18
N VAL A 124 -8.96 -0.48 0.93
CA VAL A 124 -10.37 -0.42 0.53
C VAL A 124 -10.96 -1.84 0.49
N GLU A 125 -10.12 -2.84 0.21
CA GLU A 125 -10.46 -4.27 0.29
C GLU A 125 -10.17 -4.92 1.66
N GLY A 126 -9.61 -4.17 2.63
CA GLY A 126 -9.19 -4.70 3.93
C GLY A 126 -7.92 -5.58 3.88
N PRO A 127 -7.44 -6.06 5.04
CA PRO A 127 -6.28 -6.95 5.09
C PRO A 127 -6.57 -8.23 4.29
N ASP A 128 -5.53 -8.85 3.70
CA ASP A 128 -5.58 -10.19 3.08
C ASP A 128 -5.81 -11.28 4.16
N THR A 129 -6.86 -11.11 4.95
CA THR A 129 -7.45 -12.21 5.68
C THR A 129 -8.15 -13.06 4.65
N THR A 130 -7.65 -14.27 4.42
CA THR A 130 -8.46 -15.34 3.85
C THR A 130 -9.69 -15.49 4.75
N VAL A 131 -10.77 -14.77 4.43
CA VAL A 131 -12.07 -14.96 5.06
C VAL A 131 -12.48 -16.36 4.65
N ALA A 132 -12.28 -17.33 5.56
CA ALA A 132 -12.90 -18.63 5.45
C ALA A 132 -14.41 -18.38 5.42
N THR A 133 -14.97 -18.33 4.21
CA THR A 133 -16.39 -18.20 3.99
C THR A 133 -17.00 -19.50 4.45
N THR A 134 -17.30 -19.59 5.74
CA THR A 134 -18.24 -20.59 6.24
C THR A 134 -19.61 -20.07 5.83
N VAL A 135 -20.04 -20.42 4.62
CA VAL A 135 -21.42 -20.22 4.19
C VAL A 135 -22.30 -20.93 5.23
N PRO A 136 -23.15 -20.23 6.02
CA PRO A 136 -24.19 -20.93 6.75
C PRO A 136 -25.12 -21.51 5.68
N ILE A 137 -25.14 -22.83 5.56
CA ILE A 137 -26.13 -23.55 4.77
C ILE A 137 -27.47 -23.34 5.49
N ILE A 138 -28.17 -22.25 5.17
CA ILE A 138 -29.57 -22.09 5.56
C ILE A 138 -30.31 -23.08 4.67
N ALA A 139 -30.57 -24.27 5.22
CA ALA A 139 -31.47 -25.24 4.62
C ALA A 139 -32.84 -24.56 4.47
N THR A 140 -33.10 -24.02 3.29
CA THR A 140 -34.39 -23.44 2.94
C THR A 140 -35.33 -24.60 2.69
N THR A 141 -36.10 -24.99 3.70
CA THR A 141 -37.23 -25.89 3.51
C THR A 141 -38.27 -25.16 2.67
N VAL A 142 -38.31 -25.51 1.37
CA VAL A 142 -39.34 -25.04 0.44
C VAL A 142 -40.70 -25.53 0.95
N PRO A 143 -41.64 -24.65 1.34
CA PRO A 143 -43.03 -25.05 1.46
C PRO A 143 -43.58 -25.08 0.04
N ALA A 144 -43.81 -26.27 -0.48
CA ALA A 144 -44.71 -26.43 -1.62
C ALA A 144 -46.08 -25.90 -1.21
N LEU A 145 -46.62 -24.90 -1.91
CA LEU A 145 -48.07 -24.77 -2.09
C LEU A 145 -48.43 -23.81 -3.25
N VAL A 146 -49.02 -24.41 -4.27
CA VAL A 146 -50.14 -23.96 -5.12
C VAL A 146 -49.90 -22.86 -6.17
N THR A 147 -49.88 -23.34 -7.42
CA THR A 147 -50.31 -22.71 -8.66
C THR A 147 -51.56 -21.82 -8.52
N THR A 148 -51.51 -20.57 -8.98
CA THR A 148 -52.64 -19.98 -9.72
C THR A 148 -52.11 -18.93 -10.70
N VAL A 149 -52.30 -19.21 -11.99
CA VAL A 149 -52.04 -18.30 -13.11
C VAL A 149 -53.29 -17.43 -13.28
N ALA A 150 -53.13 -16.12 -13.44
CA ALA A 150 -54.22 -15.27 -13.94
C ALA A 150 -53.66 -14.30 -15.01
N PRO A 151 -54.37 -14.14 -16.15
CA PRO A 151 -53.82 -13.57 -17.38
C PRO A 151 -53.86 -12.04 -17.44
N SER A 152 -52.90 -11.47 -18.15
CA SER A 152 -52.85 -10.06 -18.56
C SER A 152 -53.93 -9.75 -19.59
N THR A 153 -54.70 -8.69 -19.36
CA THR A 153 -55.55 -8.05 -20.38
C THR A 153 -55.40 -6.53 -20.33
N THR A 154 -54.99 -5.97 -21.46
CA THR A 154 -55.10 -4.57 -21.90
C THR A 154 -55.31 -4.67 -23.42
N PRO A 155 -56.10 -3.82 -24.11
CA PRO A 155 -56.76 -2.59 -23.69
C PRO A 155 -58.28 -2.69 -23.49
#